data_AF-A0A0F8XTI3-F1
#
_entry.id   AF-A0A0F8XTI3-F1
#
_cell.length_a   1.000
_cell.length_b   1.000
_cell.length_c   1.000
_cell.angle_alpha   90.00
_cell.angle_beta   90.00
_cell.angle_gamma   90.00
#
_symmetry.space_group_name_H-M   'P 1'
#
loop_
_entity.id
_entity.type
_entity.pdbx_description
1 polymer ?
#
loop_
_entity_poly.entity_id
_entity_poly.type
_entity_poly.pdbx_seq_one_letter_code
_entity_poly.pdbx_strand_id
1 'polypeptide(L)'
;MASFGRASKRRYETLHYLLQKILDRAIQVTDFSILCGYRNEQEQEEAFVKGNSKRHYPDSKHNQNPSIAVDLVPYPIDWENRDRFIFLAGVIFTIAQQLEIKIRFGGNWSMSLLFEKQKFDDLVHFELVL
;
A
#
# COMPACT_ATOMS: atom_id res chain seq x y z
N MET A 1 8.77 19.13 9.08
CA MET A 1 9.17 17.85 8.45
C MET A 1 7.91 17.03 8.27
N ALA A 2 7.74 16.38 7.12
CA ALA A 2 6.60 15.50 6.91
C ALA A 2 6.68 14.30 7.87
N SER A 3 5.56 13.95 8.51
CA SER A 3 5.54 12.91 9.54
C SER A 3 4.20 12.19 9.58
N PHE A 4 4.25 10.90 9.94
CA PHE A 4 3.04 10.11 10.11
C PHE A 4 2.30 10.47 11.41
N GLY A 5 0.99 10.68 11.30
CA GLY A 5 0.12 10.75 12.47
C GLY A 5 0.15 9.45 13.29
N ARG A 6 -0.33 9.51 14.54
CA ARG A 6 -0.24 8.39 15.51
C ARG A 6 -0.76 7.05 14.98
N ALA A 7 -1.88 7.06 14.26
CA ALA A 7 -2.46 5.85 13.68
C ALA A 7 -1.59 5.27 12.54
N SER A 8 -1.18 6.11 11.60
CA SER A 8 -0.27 5.71 10.51
C SER A 8 1.06 5.20 11.06
N LYS A 9 1.61 5.83 12.10
CA LYS A 9 2.87 5.39 12.73
C LYS A 9 2.79 3.97 13.30
N ARG A 10 1.71 3.62 14.02
CA ARG A 10 1.53 2.24 14.52
C ARG A 10 1.45 1.21 13.40
N ARG A 11 0.83 1.56 12.26
CA ARG A 11 0.74 0.67 11.09
C ARG A 11 2.08 0.57 10.38
N TYR A 12 2.79 1.68 10.21
CA TYR A 12 4.15 1.74 9.68
C TYR A 12 5.11 0.80 10.44
N GLU A 13 5.02 0.76 11.77
CA GLU A 13 5.86 -0.08 12.62
C GLU A 13 5.67 -1.59 12.35
N THR A 14 4.56 -2.00 11.75
CA THR A 14 4.31 -3.40 11.38
C THR A 14 4.86 -3.81 10.01
N LEU A 15 5.33 -2.84 9.22
CA LEU A 15 5.75 -3.08 7.84
C LEU A 15 7.17 -3.63 7.76
N HIS A 16 7.44 -4.41 6.71
CA HIS A 16 8.77 -4.84 6.36
C HIS A 16 9.67 -3.62 6.09
N TYR A 17 10.94 -3.69 6.52
CA TYR A 17 11.86 -2.55 6.50
C TYR A 17 12.06 -1.94 5.08
N LEU A 18 11.89 -2.74 4.03
CA LEU A 18 11.93 -2.25 2.64
C LEU A 18 10.75 -1.33 2.30
N LEU A 19 9.54 -1.64 2.77
CA LEU A 19 8.39 -0.74 2.64
C LEU A 19 8.63 0.53 3.45
N GLN A 20 9.12 0.40 4.70
CA GLN A 20 9.45 1.55 5.54
C GLN A 20 10.42 2.52 4.83
N LYS A 21 11.51 2.01 4.23
CA LYS A 21 12.45 2.81 3.44
C LYS A 21 11.79 3.58 2.29
N ILE A 22 10.83 2.95 1.60
CA ILE A 22 10.09 3.60 0.51
C ILE A 22 9.19 4.71 1.08
N LEU A 23 8.42 4.41 2.12
CA LEU A 23 7.45 5.35 2.70
C LEU A 23 8.12 6.56 3.35
N ASP A 24 9.28 6.38 3.98
CA ASP A 24 10.05 7.48 4.59
C ASP A 24 10.51 8.50 3.55
N ARG A 25 10.83 8.06 2.33
CA ARG A 25 11.15 8.94 1.21
C ARG A 25 9.88 9.53 0.58
N ALA A 26 8.84 8.71 0.41
CA ALA A 26 7.62 9.11 -0.28
C ALA A 26 6.89 10.23 0.47
N ILE A 27 6.85 10.17 1.81
CA ILE A 27 6.16 11.17 2.63
C ILE A 27 6.82 12.56 2.55
N GLN A 28 8.08 12.64 2.09
CA GLN A 28 8.74 13.93 1.81
C GLN A 28 8.32 14.55 0.47
N VAL A 29 7.67 13.77 -0.41
CA VAL A 29 7.24 14.21 -1.76
C VAL A 29 5.77 14.56 -1.78
N THR A 30 4.93 13.76 -1.11
CA THR A 30 3.48 13.98 -1.07
C THR A 30 2.88 13.41 0.21
N ASP A 31 1.81 14.04 0.71
CA ASP A 31 1.15 13.59 1.93
C ASP A 31 0.21 12.41 1.67
N PHE A 32 0.29 11.40 2.54
CA PHE A 32 -0.60 10.25 2.53
C PHE A 32 -0.77 9.66 3.94
N SER A 33 -1.82 8.87 4.12
CA SER A 33 -2.07 8.10 5.34
C SER A 33 -1.87 6.61 5.09
N ILE A 34 -1.40 5.89 6.10
CA ILE A 34 -1.29 4.43 6.07
C ILE A 34 -2.58 3.88 6.66
N LEU A 35 -3.38 3.18 5.84
CA LEU A 35 -4.66 2.61 6.22
C LEU A 35 -4.50 1.25 6.90
N CYS A 36 -3.60 0.42 6.37
CA CYS A 36 -3.36 -0.93 6.86
C CYS A 36 -1.89 -1.33 6.68
N GLY A 37 -1.38 -2.11 7.62
CA GLY A 37 -0.06 -2.76 7.56
C GLY A 37 -0.26 -4.27 7.76
N TYR A 38 0.23 -4.82 8.86
CA TYR A 38 -0.07 -6.20 9.26
C TYR A 38 -1.57 -6.40 9.54
N ARG A 39 -2.08 -7.58 9.15
CA ARG A 39 -3.41 -8.09 9.52
C ARG A 39 -3.29 -9.46 10.18
N ASN A 40 -3.87 -9.60 11.37
CA ASN A 40 -4.05 -10.90 12.01
C ASN A 40 -5.19 -11.72 11.35
N GLU A 41 -5.40 -12.95 11.80
CA GLU A 41 -6.43 -13.86 11.29
C GLU A 41 -7.83 -13.25 11.31
N GLN A 42 -8.25 -12.67 12.45
CA GLN A 42 -9.56 -12.06 12.58
C GLN A 42 -9.73 -10.89 11.60
N GLU A 43 -8.78 -9.96 11.53
CA GLU A 43 -8.81 -8.81 10.63
C GLU A 43 -8.83 -9.23 9.16
N GLN A 44 -8.15 -10.32 8.82
CA GLN A 44 -8.10 -10.87 7.48
C GLN A 44 -9.44 -11.49 7.07
N GLU A 45 -10.02 -12.32 7.92
CA GLU A 45 -11.33 -12.92 7.66
C GLU A 45 -12.44 -11.87 7.61
N GLU A 46 -12.38 -10.85 8.47
CA GLU A 46 -13.28 -9.70 8.38
C GLU A 46 -13.14 -8.97 7.04
N ALA A 47 -11.91 -8.74 6.57
CA ALA A 47 -11.67 -8.10 5.28
C ALA A 47 -12.18 -8.96 4.12
N PHE A 48 -12.03 -10.29 4.21
CA PHE A 48 -12.56 -11.22 3.22
C PHE A 48 -14.09 -11.17 3.16
N VAL A 49 -14.77 -11.29 4.31
CA VAL A 49 -16.23 -11.22 4.42
C VAL A 49 -16.77 -9.88 3.92
N LYS A 50 -16.08 -8.78 4.21
CA LYS A 50 -16.45 -7.43 3.74
C LYS A 50 -16.15 -7.19 2.25
N GLY A 51 -15.50 -8.13 1.56
CA GLY A 51 -15.12 -8.00 0.15
C GLY A 51 -13.87 -7.15 -0.11
N ASN A 52 -13.18 -6.70 0.95
CA ASN A 52 -11.93 -5.92 0.89
C ASN A 52 -10.69 -6.81 0.71
N SER A 53 -10.88 -8.12 0.63
CA SER A 53 -9.85 -9.11 0.34
C SER A 53 -10.45 -10.24 -0.47
N LYS A 54 -9.65 -10.84 -1.35
CA LYS A 54 -9.98 -12.08 -2.06
C LYS A 54 -9.30 -13.31 -1.46
N ARG A 55 -8.54 -13.14 -0.38
CA ARG A 55 -7.75 -14.17 0.30
C ARG A 55 -8.26 -14.37 1.72
N HIS A 56 -8.39 -15.62 2.14
CA HIS A 56 -8.49 -16.02 3.53
C HIS A 56 -7.13 -15.90 4.22
N TYR A 57 -7.12 -15.93 5.54
CA TYR A 57 -5.89 -16.08 6.31
C TYR A 57 -5.26 -17.48 6.08
N PRO A 58 -3.93 -17.62 6.00
CA PRO A 58 -2.88 -16.60 6.04
C PRO A 58 -2.41 -16.14 4.63
N ASP A 59 -3.24 -16.29 3.60
CA ASP A 59 -2.81 -16.16 2.20
C ASP A 59 -2.65 -14.71 1.70
N SER A 60 -2.92 -13.70 2.54
CA SER A 60 -2.68 -12.30 2.19
C SER A 60 -1.26 -11.87 2.53
N LYS A 61 -0.68 -10.99 1.70
CA LYS A 61 0.61 -10.34 1.98
C LYS A 61 0.61 -9.50 3.25
N HIS A 62 -0.55 -9.03 3.68
CA HIS A 62 -0.73 -8.36 4.97
C HIS A 62 -0.60 -9.30 6.17
N ASN A 63 -0.73 -10.63 5.99
CA ASN A 63 -0.67 -11.59 7.09
C ASN A 63 0.76 -11.99 7.48
N GLN A 64 1.77 -11.49 6.74
CA GLN A 64 3.17 -11.72 7.09
C GLN A 64 3.59 -10.76 8.20
N ASN A 65 4.42 -11.21 9.13
CA ASN A 65 4.97 -10.37 10.18
C ASN A 65 6.51 -10.40 10.14
N PRO A 66 7.17 -9.35 9.65
CA PRO A 66 6.61 -8.05 9.28
C PRO A 66 5.82 -8.08 7.96
N SER A 67 4.85 -7.17 7.80
CA SER A 67 3.96 -7.12 6.64
C SER A 67 4.71 -6.72 5.39
N ILE A 68 4.57 -7.52 4.34
CA ILE A 68 5.12 -7.20 3.02
C ILE A 68 4.10 -6.53 2.10
N ALA A 69 2.94 -6.12 2.65
CA ALA A 69 1.99 -5.24 2.00
C ALA A 69 1.56 -4.06 2.88
N VAL A 70 1.09 -3.01 2.23
CA VAL A 70 0.62 -1.78 2.86
C VAL A 70 -0.50 -1.16 2.04
N ASP A 71 -1.52 -0.64 2.72
CA ASP A 71 -2.57 0.15 2.09
C ASP A 71 -2.36 1.63 2.40
N LEU A 72 -2.27 2.46 1.37
CA LEU A 72 -1.98 3.90 1.43
C LEU A 72 -3.12 4.71 0.81
N VAL A 73 -3.43 5.88 1.37
CA VAL A 73 -4.40 6.82 0.80
C VAL A 73 -3.80 8.22 0.69
N PRO A 74 -3.87 8.88 -0.48
CA PRO A 74 -3.37 10.24 -0.63
C PRO A 74 -4.17 11.22 0.25
N TYR A 75 -3.49 12.24 0.78
CA TYR A 75 -4.11 13.27 1.61
C TYR A 75 -4.20 14.62 0.86
N PRO A 76 -5.30 15.40 1.01
CA PRO A 76 -6.57 15.07 1.66
C PRO A 76 -7.28 13.85 1.07
N ILE A 77 -8.01 13.08 1.87
CA ILE A 77 -8.67 11.86 1.38
C ILE A 77 -9.81 12.22 0.43
N ASP A 78 -9.75 11.73 -0.80
CA ASP A 78 -10.79 11.87 -1.83
C ASP A 78 -10.85 10.59 -2.66
N TRP A 79 -11.85 9.75 -2.38
CA TRP A 79 -11.99 8.42 -2.97
C TRP A 79 -12.42 8.45 -4.44
N GLU A 80 -13.03 9.54 -4.90
CA GLU A 80 -13.50 9.69 -6.27
C GLU A 80 -12.36 10.16 -7.20
N ASN A 81 -11.28 10.70 -6.62
CA ASN A 81 -10.15 11.24 -7.38
C ASN A 81 -9.05 10.19 -7.61
N ARG A 82 -9.31 9.31 -8.58
CA ARG A 82 -8.37 8.25 -9.00
C ARG A 82 -6.98 8.80 -9.34
N ASP A 83 -6.88 9.96 -9.97
CA ASP A 83 -5.60 10.53 -10.42
C ASP A 83 -4.63 10.76 -9.26
N ARG A 84 -5.15 11.04 -8.06
CA ARG A 84 -4.32 11.21 -6.86
C ARG A 84 -3.74 9.90 -6.35
N PHE A 85 -4.48 8.80 -6.48
CA PHE A 85 -3.95 7.46 -6.18
C PHE A 85 -2.87 7.08 -7.21
N ILE A 86 -3.09 7.37 -8.49
CA ILE A 86 -2.10 7.12 -9.54
C ILE A 86 -0.84 7.96 -9.33
N PHE A 87 -0.98 9.23 -8.95
CA PHE A 87 0.16 10.09 -8.60
C PHE A 87 0.97 9.50 -7.43
N LEU A 88 0.31 9.13 -6.33
CA LEU A 88 0.97 8.49 -5.19
C LEU A 88 1.66 7.18 -5.61
N ALA A 89 0.99 6.35 -6.42
CA ALA A 89 1.60 5.13 -6.96
C ALA A 89 2.85 5.42 -7.78
N GLY A 90 2.84 6.44 -8.65
CA GLY A 90 3.99 6.88 -9.42
C GLY A 90 5.17 7.32 -8.54
N VAL A 91 4.90 8.06 -7.46
CA VAL A 91 5.92 8.44 -6.45
C VAL A 91 6.52 7.19 -5.81
N ILE A 92 5.69 6.25 -5.35
CA ILE A 92 6.11 5.00 -4.72
C ILE A 92 6.97 4.16 -5.68
N PHE A 93 6.54 3.99 -6.93
CA PHE A 93 7.30 3.25 -7.95
C PHE A 93 8.66 3.88 -8.24
N THR A 94 8.70 5.20 -8.41
CA THR A 94 9.95 5.93 -8.69
C THR A 94 10.96 5.71 -7.57
N ILE A 95 10.51 5.83 -6.31
CA ILE A 95 11.36 5.63 -5.13
C ILE A 95 11.79 4.17 -5.00
N ALA A 96 10.87 3.22 -5.20
CA ALA A 96 11.18 1.80 -5.15
C ALA A 96 12.24 1.42 -6.20
N GLN A 97 12.12 1.95 -7.43
CA GLN A 97 13.11 1.77 -8.49
C GLN A 97 14.48 2.34 -8.12
N GLN A 98 14.53 3.56 -7.55
CA GLN A 98 15.77 4.18 -7.07
C GLN A 98 16.45 3.39 -5.94
N LEU A 99 15.67 2.65 -5.16
CA LEU A 99 16.15 1.79 -4.07
C LEU A 99 16.42 0.35 -4.51
N GLU A 100 16.19 0.02 -5.79
CA GLU A 100 16.28 -1.34 -6.34
C GLU A 100 15.34 -2.34 -5.64
N ILE A 101 14.19 -1.85 -5.16
CA ILE A 101 13.16 -2.65 -4.48
C ILE A 101 12.03 -2.96 -5.47
N LYS A 102 11.73 -4.25 -5.66
CA LYS A 102 10.58 -4.67 -6.47
C LYS A 102 9.28 -4.53 -5.67
N ILE A 103 8.36 -3.73 -6.19
CA ILE A 103 7.04 -3.49 -5.60
C ILE A 103 5.95 -3.67 -6.67
N ARG A 104 4.75 -4.06 -6.25
CA ARG A 104 3.56 -4.13 -7.07
C ARG A 104 2.47 -3.24 -6.48
N PHE A 105 1.64 -2.69 -7.36
CA PHE A 105 0.52 -1.83 -7.02
C PHE A 105 -0.82 -2.49 -7.40
N GLY A 106 -1.80 -2.44 -6.52
CA GLY A 106 -3.12 -3.04 -6.71
C GLY A 106 -4.01 -2.36 -7.76
N GLY A 107 -3.63 -1.17 -8.23
CA GLY A 107 -4.19 -0.55 -9.43
C GLY A 107 -3.49 -0.90 -10.74
N ASN A 108 -2.43 -1.73 -10.70
CA ASN A 108 -1.64 -2.12 -11.85
C ASN A 108 -1.07 -3.55 -11.71
N TRP A 109 -1.94 -4.55 -11.62
CA TRP A 109 -1.55 -5.96 -11.52
C TRP A 109 -0.76 -6.46 -12.72
N SER A 110 -0.97 -5.86 -13.91
CA SER A 110 -0.24 -6.21 -15.14
C SER A 110 1.20 -5.70 -15.15
N MET A 111 1.57 -4.79 -14.23
CA MET A 111 2.87 -4.10 -14.19
C MET A 111 3.20 -3.39 -15.51
N SER A 112 2.17 -2.90 -16.21
CA SER A 112 2.32 -2.10 -17.43
C SER A 112 2.67 -0.65 -17.10
N LEU A 113 3.26 0.09 -18.05
CA LEU A 113 3.42 1.55 -17.91
C LEU A 113 2.08 2.30 -18.07
N LEU A 114 1.01 1.60 -18.49
CA LEU A 114 -0.33 2.16 -18.61
C LEU A 114 -1.15 1.77 -17.37
N PHE A 115 -1.48 2.76 -16.53
CA PHE A 115 -2.31 2.60 -15.33
C PHE A 115 -3.81 2.55 -15.67
N GLU A 116 -4.17 1.65 -16.58
CA GLU A 116 -5.56 1.42 -17.00
C GLU A 116 -6.38 0.81 -15.86
N LYS A 117 -7.69 1.08 -15.90
CA LYS A 117 -8.64 0.54 -14.91
C LYS A 117 -8.64 -0.99 -14.96
N GLN A 118 -8.40 -1.62 -13.82
CA GLN A 118 -8.36 -3.08 -13.70
C GLN A 118 -9.74 -3.65 -13.36
N LYS A 119 -9.95 -4.95 -13.62
CA LYS A 119 -11.16 -5.68 -13.15
C LYS A 119 -11.28 -5.67 -11.62
N PHE A 120 -10.15 -5.56 -10.94
CA PHE A 120 -10.04 -5.38 -9.49
C PHE A 120 -9.07 -4.25 -9.23
N ASP A 121 -9.61 -3.04 -9.03
CA ASP A 121 -8.85 -1.82 -8.84
C ASP A 121 -8.67 -1.59 -7.33
N ASP A 122 -7.58 -2.09 -6.78
CA ASP A 122 -7.24 -1.91 -5.37
C ASP A 122 -6.21 -0.79 -5.24
N LEU A 123 -6.70 0.44 -5.44
CA LEU A 123 -5.89 1.64 -5.60
C LEU A 123 -5.12 2.07 -4.34
N VAL A 124 -5.43 1.48 -3.19
CA VAL A 124 -4.69 1.74 -1.96
C VAL A 124 -3.52 0.77 -1.77
N HIS A 125 -3.55 -0.38 -2.43
CA HIS A 125 -2.73 -1.52 -2.06
C HIS A 125 -1.36 -1.54 -2.75
N PHE A 126 -0.31 -1.79 -1.97
CA PHE A 126 1.05 -2.03 -2.44
C PHE A 126 1.65 -3.25 -1.77
N GLU A 127 2.39 -4.08 -2.52
CA GLU A 127 3.05 -5.28 -1.99
C GLU A 127 4.49 -5.43 -2.52
N LEU A 128 5.40 -5.91 -1.68
CA LEU A 128 6.74 -6.30 -2.13
C LEU A 128 6.68 -7.56 -2.98
N VAL A 129 7.52 -7.62 -4.01
CA VAL A 129 7.74 -8.81 -4.83
C VAL A 129 9.07 -9.44 -4.42
N LEU A 130 9.01 -10.35 -3.44
CA LEU A 130 10.14 -11.11 -2.92
C LEU A 130 10.26 -12.48 -3.61
#